data_AF-A0A9C6T856-F1
#
_entry.id   AF-A0A9C6T856-F1
#
_cell.length_a   1.000
_cell.length_b   1.000
_cell.length_c   1.000
_cell.angle_alpha   90.00
_cell.angle_beta   90.00
_cell.angle_gamma   90.00
#
_symmetry.space_group_name_H-M   'P 1'
#
loop_
_entity.id
_entity.type
_entity.pdbx_description
1 polymer ?
#
loop_
_entity_poly.entity_id
_entity_poly.type
_entity_poly.pdbx_seq_one_letter_code
_entity_poly.pdbx_strand_id
1 'polypeptide(L)'
;MAKYHVETEYAIVGTWDQPNITLTVLEKYLPRYFNHARKLYNLHKESFPRLHRHAVDADVKALVMRNLTHEYDFYNFCKRHLYKQYLALQLESNLR
;
A
#
# COMPACT_ATOMS: atom_id res chain seq x y z
N MET A 1 -8.28 -14.31 -11.15
CA MET A 1 -9.17 -14.42 -9.96
C MET A 1 -8.78 -13.41 -8.89
N ALA A 2 -7.59 -13.49 -8.26
CA ALA A 2 -7.21 -12.56 -7.19
C ALA A 2 -7.30 -11.06 -7.55
N LYS A 3 -6.82 -10.66 -8.73
CA LYS A 3 -6.93 -9.28 -9.22
C LYS A 3 -8.37 -8.78 -9.35
N TYR A 4 -9.27 -9.64 -9.81
CA TYR A 4 -10.68 -9.31 -9.97
C TYR A 4 -11.32 -9.02 -8.61
N HIS A 5 -11.12 -9.91 -7.62
CA HIS A 5 -11.65 -9.69 -6.28
C HIS A 5 -11.13 -8.38 -5.66
N VAL A 6 -9.85 -8.04 -5.86
CA VAL A 6 -9.29 -6.76 -5.38
C VAL A 6 -10.04 -5.55 -5.94
N GLU A 7 -10.50 -5.60 -7.18
CA GLU A 7 -11.24 -4.49 -7.81
C GLU A 7 -12.73 -4.47 -7.44
N THR A 8 -13.34 -5.63 -7.20
CA THR A 8 -14.80 -5.75 -7.06
C THR A 8 -15.28 -5.92 -5.62
N GLU A 9 -14.49 -6.54 -4.76
CA GLU A 9 -14.92 -6.98 -3.42
C GLU A 9 -14.20 -6.25 -2.29
N TYR A 10 -13.00 -5.72 -2.54
CA TYR A 10 -12.25 -4.97 -1.54
C TYR A 10 -12.36 -3.47 -1.79
N ALA A 11 -12.85 -2.73 -0.80
CA ALA A 11 -12.91 -1.27 -0.89
C ALA A 11 -11.52 -0.66 -1.09
N ILE A 12 -10.52 -1.14 -0.34
CA ILE A 12 -9.15 -0.63 -0.34
C ILE A 12 -8.19 -1.79 -0.07
N VAL A 13 -7.09 -1.84 -0.83
CA VAL A 13 -5.97 -2.76 -0.60
C VAL A 13 -4.70 -1.95 -0.43
N GLY A 14 -4.14 -1.95 0.77
CA GLY A 14 -2.96 -1.19 1.15
C GLY A 14 -1.63 -1.91 0.92
N THR A 15 -0.53 -1.17 1.06
CA THR A 15 0.83 -1.74 1.11
C THR A 15 1.58 -1.26 2.34
N TRP A 16 2.44 -2.12 2.90
CA TRP A 16 3.32 -1.80 4.03
C TRP A 16 4.51 -0.93 3.62
N ASP A 17 4.93 -0.98 2.36
CA ASP A 17 6.04 -0.17 1.86
C ASP A 17 5.68 1.31 1.79
N GLN A 18 4.39 1.65 1.70
CA GLN A 18 3.90 3.02 1.53
C GLN A 18 2.75 3.33 2.50
N PRO A 19 3.02 3.29 3.83
CA PRO A 19 1.99 3.38 4.85
C PRO A 19 1.26 4.73 4.82
N ASN A 20 1.97 5.82 4.52
CA ASN A 20 1.34 7.15 4.43
C ASN A 20 0.32 7.24 3.28
N ILE A 21 0.55 6.59 2.15
CA ILE A 21 -0.41 6.55 1.03
C ILE A 21 -1.60 5.70 1.44
N THR A 22 -1.35 4.48 1.93
CA THR A 22 -2.37 3.56 2.42
C THR A 22 -3.30 4.22 3.45
N LEU A 23 -2.72 4.87 4.47
CA LEU A 23 -3.48 5.53 5.53
C LEU A 23 -4.23 6.76 5.04
N THR A 24 -3.69 7.51 4.07
CA THR A 24 -4.42 8.63 3.46
C THR A 24 -5.67 8.14 2.73
N VAL A 25 -5.56 7.05 1.96
CA VAL A 25 -6.71 6.48 1.24
C VAL A 25 -7.75 5.95 2.24
N LEU A 26 -7.32 5.22 3.27
CA LEU A 26 -8.20 4.74 4.34
C LEU A 26 -8.93 5.87 5.07
N GLU A 27 -8.21 6.94 5.46
CA GLU A 27 -8.77 8.12 6.12
C GLU A 27 -9.89 8.77 5.30
N LYS A 28 -9.71 8.87 3.98
CA LYS A 28 -10.64 9.58 3.09
C LYS A 28 -11.85 8.75 2.72
N TYR A 29 -11.65 7.46 2.42
CA TYR A 29 -12.74 6.57 2.01
C TYR A 29 -13.54 6.04 3.21
N LEU A 30 -12.92 5.86 4.37
CA LEU A 30 -13.55 5.29 5.58
C LEU A 30 -13.32 6.18 6.82
N PRO A 31 -13.72 7.46 6.79
CA PRO A 31 -13.41 8.42 7.85
C PRO A 31 -13.99 8.04 9.21
N ARG A 32 -15.14 7.34 9.24
CA ARG A 32 -15.77 6.89 10.50
C ARG A 32 -14.82 6.05 11.37
N TYR A 33 -13.93 5.29 10.74
CA TYR A 33 -13.04 4.36 11.44
C TYR A 33 -11.58 4.84 11.44
N PHE A 34 -11.15 5.48 10.36
CA PHE A 34 -9.73 5.78 10.14
C PHE A 34 -9.37 7.24 10.31
N ASN A 35 -10.28 8.12 10.74
CA ASN A 35 -9.95 9.53 10.90
C ASN A 35 -8.70 9.73 11.80
N HIS A 36 -7.76 10.53 11.31
CA HIS A 36 -6.46 10.80 11.94
C HIS A 36 -5.47 9.63 12.05
N ALA A 37 -5.75 8.47 11.45
CA ALA A 37 -4.85 7.30 11.46
C ALA A 37 -3.43 7.61 10.94
N ARG A 38 -3.30 8.38 9.86
CA ARG A 38 -2.00 8.83 9.31
C ARG A 38 -1.25 9.73 10.28
N LYS A 39 -1.96 10.61 10.99
CA LYS A 39 -1.35 11.48 12.01
C LYS A 39 -0.82 10.63 13.16
N LEU A 40 -1.64 9.72 13.70
CA LEU A 40 -1.25 8.82 14.78
C LEU A 40 -0.09 7.91 14.38
N TYR A 41 -0.13 7.35 13.17
CA TYR A 41 0.98 6.56 12.64
C TYR A 41 2.29 7.34 12.63
N ASN A 42 2.29 8.58 12.12
CA ASN A 42 3.52 9.38 12.05
C ASN A 42 4.04 9.81 13.44
N LEU A 43 3.17 9.94 14.44
CA LEU A 43 3.56 10.24 15.82
C LEU A 43 4.25 9.05 16.50
N HIS A 44 3.78 7.82 16.22
CA HIS A 44 4.24 6.60 16.89
C HIS A 44 5.17 5.72 16.05
N LYS A 45 5.50 6.11 14.81
CA LYS A 45 6.29 5.25 13.91
C LYS A 45 7.66 4.85 14.47
N GLU A 46 8.28 5.72 15.28
CA GLU A 46 9.60 5.47 15.88
C GLU A 46 9.54 4.47 17.04
N SER A 47 8.35 4.24 17.61
CA SER A 47 8.16 3.21 18.64
C SER A 47 7.96 1.81 18.06
N PHE A 48 7.80 1.68 16.73
CA PHE A 48 7.68 0.36 16.12
C PHE A 48 9.04 -0.34 16.09
N PRO A 49 9.09 -1.66 16.34
CA PRO A 49 10.34 -2.40 16.27
C PRO A 49 10.92 -2.30 14.86
N ARG A 50 12.18 -1.90 14.77
CA ARG A 50 12.90 -1.92 13.51
C ARG A 50 13.09 -3.38 13.10
N LEU A 51 12.46 -3.77 11.99
CA LEU A 51 12.77 -5.04 11.35
C LEU A 51 14.22 -4.99 10.85
N HIS A 52 15.06 -5.86 11.40
CA HIS A 52 16.42 -6.05 10.88
C HIS A 52 16.32 -6.63 9.46
N ARG A 53 16.61 -5.81 8.46
CA ARG A 53 16.67 -6.23 7.06
C ARG A 53 18.11 -6.57 6.73
N HIS A 54 18.37 -7.82 6.39
CA HIS A 54 19.64 -8.19 5.79
C HIS A 54 19.64 -7.75 4.33
N ALA A 55 20.79 -7.24 3.87
CA ALA A 55 20.99 -7.05 2.45
C ALA A 55 20.87 -8.41 1.76
N VAL A 56 20.06 -8.48 0.71
CA VAL A 56 19.91 -9.68 -0.12
C VAL A 56 20.69 -9.44 -1.39
N ASP A 57 21.56 -10.39 -1.76
CA ASP A 57 22.34 -10.30 -2.98
C ASP A 57 21.44 -10.21 -4.22
N ALA A 58 21.92 -9.49 -5.23
CA ALA A 58 21.12 -9.14 -6.40
C ALA A 58 20.70 -10.39 -7.22
N ASP A 59 21.57 -11.40 -7.27
CA ASP A 59 21.34 -12.68 -7.91
C ASP A 59 20.29 -13.53 -7.16
N VAL A 60 20.35 -13.57 -5.83
CA VAL A 60 19.34 -14.22 -4.98
C VAL A 60 17.99 -13.53 -5.17
N LYS A 61 17.96 -12.19 -5.19
CA LYS A 61 16.73 -11.44 -5.45
C LYS A 61 16.17 -11.74 -6.85
N ALA A 62 17.01 -11.77 -7.87
CA ALA A 62 16.59 -12.10 -9.23
C ALA A 62 16.04 -13.52 -9.34
N LEU A 63 16.66 -14.49 -8.67
CA LEU A 63 16.20 -15.87 -8.60
C LEU A 63 14.80 -15.96 -7.95
N VAL A 64 14.60 -15.31 -6.80
CA VAL A 64 13.31 -15.27 -6.11
C VAL A 64 12.25 -14.60 -6.98
N MET A 65 12.57 -13.48 -7.63
CA MET A 65 11.65 -12.79 -8.53
C MET A 65 11.26 -13.65 -9.74
N ARG A 66 12.16 -14.47 -10.27
CA ARG A 66 11.86 -15.43 -11.35
C ARG A 66 10.91 -16.53 -10.91
N ASN A 67 10.96 -16.92 -9.63
CA ASN A 67 10.11 -17.98 -9.09
C ASN A 67 8.76 -17.46 -8.58
N LEU A 68 8.68 -16.19 -8.19
CA LEU A 68 7.49 -15.53 -7.64
C LEU A 68 6.84 -14.55 -8.63
N THR A 69 6.75 -14.95 -9.90
CA THR A 69 6.28 -14.06 -10.98
C THR A 69 4.84 -13.60 -10.77
N HIS A 70 3.96 -14.52 -10.35
CA HIS A 70 2.55 -14.23 -10.12
C HIS A 70 2.31 -13.38 -8.86
N GLU A 71 3.05 -13.65 -7.80
CA GLU A 71 3.00 -12.91 -6.54
C GLU A 71 3.52 -11.49 -6.76
N TYR A 72 4.61 -11.34 -7.51
CA TYR A 72 5.18 -10.02 -7.82
C TYR A 72 4.27 -9.21 -8.73
N ASP A 73 3.66 -9.84 -9.74
CA ASP A 73 2.65 -9.20 -10.60
C ASP A 73 1.41 -8.78 -9.79
N PHE A 74 0.92 -9.65 -8.89
CA PHE A 74 -0.21 -9.34 -8.02
C PHE A 74 0.11 -8.21 -7.03
N TYR A 75 1.28 -8.22 -6.39
CA TYR A 75 1.73 -7.13 -5.53
C TYR A 75 1.76 -5.79 -6.29
N ASN A 76 2.35 -5.77 -7.49
CA ASN A 76 2.40 -4.57 -8.31
C ASN A 76 1.01 -4.11 -8.78
N PHE A 77 0.11 -5.05 -9.04
CA PHE A 77 -1.28 -4.75 -9.33
C PHE A 77 -1.96 -4.04 -8.16
N CYS A 78 -1.86 -4.59 -6.94
CA CYS A 78 -2.41 -3.96 -5.73
C CYS A 78 -1.79 -2.57 -5.48
N LYS A 79 -0.48 -2.44 -5.69
CA LYS A 79 0.20 -1.15 -5.61
C LYS A 79 -0.37 -0.14 -6.60
N ARG A 80 -0.49 -0.48 -7.89
CA ARG A 80 -1.10 0.40 -8.90
C ARG A 80 -2.54 0.76 -8.56
N HIS A 81 -3.33 -0.21 -8.07
CA HIS A 81 -4.71 0.01 -7.64
C HIS A 81 -4.78 1.06 -6.52
N LEU A 82 -3.95 0.93 -5.48
CA LEU A 82 -3.85 1.91 -4.39
C LEU A 82 -3.46 3.31 -4.90
N TYR A 83 -2.50 3.41 -5.82
CA TYR A 83 -2.09 4.70 -6.38
C TYR A 83 -3.19 5.38 -7.17
N LYS A 84 -4.00 4.62 -7.93
CA LYS A 84 -5.14 5.19 -8.64
C LYS A 84 -6.11 5.87 -7.67
N GLN A 85 -6.44 5.20 -6.56
CA GLN A 85 -7.30 5.75 -5.51
C GLN A 85 -6.68 7.01 -4.89
N TYR A 86 -5.38 6.98 -4.59
CA TYR A 86 -4.67 8.14 -4.04
C TYR A 86 -4.66 9.34 -5.00
N LEU A 87 -4.38 9.11 -6.28
CA LEU A 87 -4.37 10.16 -7.30
C LEU A 87 -5.75 10.76 -7.53
N ALA A 88 -6.81 9.94 -7.50
CA ALA A 88 -8.18 10.42 -7.58
C ALA A 88 -8.48 11.42 -6.44
N LEU A 89 -8.07 11.10 -5.21
CA LEU A 89 -8.22 12.00 -4.06
C LEU A 89 -7.44 13.32 -4.23
N GLN A 90 -6.23 13.28 -4.79
CA GLN A 90 -5.43 14.50 -5.06
C GLN A 90 -6.09 15.38 -6.13
N LEU A 91 -6.63 14.75 -7.17
CA LEU A 91 -7.35 15.47 -8.22
C LEU A 91 -8.60 16.14 -7.64
N GLU A 92 -9.38 15.44 -6.83
CA GLU A 92 -10.55 16.01 -6.14
C GLU A 92 -10.19 17.17 -5.22
N SER A 93 -9.05 17.11 -4.51
CA SER A 93 -8.61 18.21 -3.65
C SER A 93 -8.16 19.43 -4.44
N ASN A 94 -7.55 19.23 -5.61
CA ASN A 94 -7.07 20.33 -6.45
C ASN A 94 -8.19 21.03 -7.23
N LEU A 95 -9.34 20.36 -7.39
CA LEU A 95 -10.52 20.91 -8.05
C LEU A 95 -11.43 21.72 -7.10
N ARG A 96 -11.17 21.68 -5.80
CA ARG A 96 -11.90 22.41 -4.75
C ARG A 96 -11.14 23.66 -4.31
#